data_AF-A0AAE1I6I2-F1
#
_entry.id   AF-A0AAE1I6I2-F1
#
_cell.length_a   1.000
_cell.length_b   1.000
_cell.length_c   1.000
_cell.angle_alpha   90.00
_cell.angle_beta   90.00
_cell.angle_gamma   90.00
#
_symmetry.space_group_name_H-M   'P 1'
#
loop_
_entity.id
_entity.type
_entity.pdbx_description
1 polymer ?
#
loop_
_entity_poly.entity_id
_entity_poly.type
_entity_poly.pdbx_seq_one_letter_code
_entity_poly.pdbx_strand_id
1 'polypeptide(L)'
;MSRTPKTPRCVGSPSFAPDEVIEDAPRLQQARELLAANDLYNASRALLSLPERDSFTYHAMTSVKLAEVQHVVGLGGVNGLHAWYRDEDGTAREPPPLPDIEAYISIFSPSTATASALKNFETNAKKTSIRSEAARHLAEKRYVHPALASQLTIPKAKQPPSQNPYFDFWAWSCRNLEWCGPCASSERVATSHHVLPIFMHHFGCATPSHESLQVLRLLADGRAVADMGSGNGYWTFLLRRYGLTVYPVDNMQSEWRVNWVDDTVIMDGVQWLRTGL
;
A
#
# COMPACT_ATOMS: atom_id res chain seq x y z
N MET A 1 -9.07 10.44 32.48
CA MET A 1 -9.24 11.73 31.79
C MET A 1 -10.01 11.45 30.50
N SER A 2 -11.19 12.05 30.35
CA SER A 2 -11.99 11.94 29.12
C SER A 2 -11.20 12.58 27.97
N ARG A 3 -10.60 11.75 27.11
CA ARG A 3 -10.04 12.22 25.84
C ARG A 3 -11.24 12.61 24.99
N THR A 4 -11.32 13.88 24.60
CA THR A 4 -12.20 14.30 23.51
C THR A 4 -11.87 13.41 22.31
N PRO A 5 -12.85 12.69 21.74
CA PRO A 5 -12.62 11.94 20.51
C PRO A 5 -12.03 12.91 19.49
N LYS A 6 -10.84 12.61 18.99
CA LYS A 6 -10.42 13.24 17.74
C LYS A 6 -11.35 12.70 16.65
N THR A 7 -11.42 13.33 15.50
CA THR A 7 -12.08 12.74 14.33
C THR A 7 -11.00 12.29 13.37
N PRO A 8 -11.26 11.28 12.50
CA PRO A 8 -10.40 11.04 11.35
C PRO A 8 -10.21 12.36 10.60
N ARG A 9 -9.02 12.58 10.05
CA ARG A 9 -8.68 13.90 9.50
C ARG A 9 -7.75 13.80 8.31
N CYS A 10 -7.89 14.75 7.39
CA CYS A 10 -6.95 14.99 6.32
C CYS A 10 -6.59 16.47 6.28
N VAL A 11 -5.29 16.80 6.37
CA VAL A 11 -4.84 18.20 6.31
C VAL A 11 -5.18 18.80 4.95
N GLY A 12 -5.96 19.90 4.97
CA GLY A 12 -6.50 20.55 3.79
C GLY A 12 -7.87 20.05 3.34
N SER A 13 -8.45 19.04 4.01
CA SER A 13 -9.78 18.50 3.74
C SER A 13 -10.59 18.40 5.04
N PRO A 14 -11.27 19.48 5.46
CA PRO A 14 -11.93 19.56 6.76
C PRO A 14 -13.15 18.64 6.89
N SER A 15 -13.72 18.21 5.77
CA SER A 15 -14.85 17.28 5.70
C SER A 15 -14.40 15.83 5.44
N PHE A 16 -13.13 15.49 5.69
CA PHE A 16 -12.65 14.14 5.46
C PHE A 16 -13.33 13.14 6.39
N ALA A 17 -14.04 12.19 5.79
CA ALA A 17 -14.65 11.06 6.45
C ALA A 17 -14.24 9.76 5.72
N PRO A 18 -13.51 8.83 6.39
CA PRO A 18 -13.03 7.59 5.79
C PRO A 18 -14.10 6.76 5.08
N ASP A 19 -15.24 6.53 5.75
CA ASP A 19 -16.32 5.72 5.19
C ASP A 19 -16.95 6.39 3.96
N GLU A 20 -17.18 7.70 4.00
CA GLU A 20 -17.69 8.44 2.84
C GLU A 20 -16.75 8.35 1.63
N VAL A 21 -15.43 8.44 1.84
CA VAL A 21 -14.44 8.31 0.75
C VAL A 21 -14.48 6.92 0.11
N ILE A 22 -14.65 5.87 0.92
CA ILE A 22 -14.54 4.47 0.49
C ILE A 22 -15.85 3.95 -0.12
N GLU A 23 -16.97 4.56 0.22
CA GLU A 23 -18.30 4.22 -0.30
C GLU A 23 -18.71 5.08 -1.51
N ASP A 24 -18.02 6.20 -1.76
CA ASP A 24 -18.25 7.08 -2.91
C ASP A 24 -17.66 6.49 -4.21
N ALA A 25 -18.43 5.61 -4.85
CA ALA A 25 -18.05 4.97 -6.11
C ALA A 25 -17.70 5.95 -7.24
N PRO A 26 -18.45 7.05 -7.48
CA PRO A 26 -18.04 8.08 -8.44
C PRO A 26 -16.67 8.69 -8.16
N ARG A 27 -16.38 9.05 -6.91
CA ARG A 27 -15.07 9.60 -6.51
C ARG A 27 -13.94 8.61 -6.74
N LEU A 28 -14.14 7.34 -6.37
CA LEU A 28 -13.16 6.28 -6.59
C LEU A 28 -12.90 6.05 -8.09
N GLN A 29 -13.97 6.06 -8.90
CA GLN A 29 -13.86 5.91 -10.35
C GLN A 29 -13.09 7.09 -10.98
N GLN A 30 -13.40 8.32 -10.58
CA GLN A 30 -12.67 9.50 -11.04
C GLN A 30 -11.18 9.43 -10.70
N ALA A 31 -10.83 9.01 -9.47
CA ALA A 31 -9.43 8.84 -9.09
C ALA A 31 -8.71 7.80 -9.97
N ARG A 32 -9.36 6.67 -10.28
CA ARG A 32 -8.81 5.63 -11.17
C ARG A 32 -8.59 6.13 -12.60
N GLU A 33 -9.51 6.91 -13.13
CA GLU A 33 -9.38 7.51 -14.47
C GLU A 33 -8.20 8.48 -14.54
N LEU A 34 -8.03 9.31 -13.50
CA LEU A 34 -6.89 10.22 -13.40
C LEU A 34 -5.56 9.47 -13.26
N LEU A 35 -5.51 8.39 -12.46
CA LEU A 35 -4.34 7.52 -12.39
C LEU A 35 -4.03 6.87 -13.75
N ALA A 36 -5.04 6.41 -14.49
CA ALA A 36 -4.85 5.85 -15.82
C ALA A 36 -4.26 6.87 -16.82
N ALA A 37 -4.49 8.17 -16.59
CA ALA A 37 -3.88 9.27 -17.34
C ALA A 37 -2.51 9.73 -16.76
N ASN A 38 -1.95 9.02 -15.77
CA ASN A 38 -0.74 9.40 -15.04
C ASN A 38 -0.81 10.76 -14.32
N ASP A 39 -2.02 11.16 -13.93
CA ASP A 39 -2.30 12.38 -13.19
C ASP A 39 -2.48 12.07 -11.69
N LEU A 40 -1.36 11.77 -11.03
CA LEU A 40 -1.30 11.53 -9.58
C LEU A 40 -1.79 12.75 -8.80
N TYR A 41 -1.47 13.97 -9.24
CA TYR A 41 -1.86 15.20 -8.58
C TYR A 41 -3.38 15.29 -8.44
N ASN A 42 -4.10 15.21 -9.56
CA ASN A 42 -5.54 15.31 -9.52
C ASN A 42 -6.20 14.04 -8.98
N ALA A 43 -5.61 12.85 -9.15
CA ALA A 43 -6.11 11.64 -8.52
C ALA A 43 -6.13 11.75 -6.99
N SER A 44 -5.04 12.20 -6.37
CA SER A 44 -4.96 12.43 -4.93
C SER A 44 -5.93 13.52 -4.47
N ARG A 45 -6.07 14.60 -5.24
CA ARG A 45 -7.02 15.67 -4.94
C ARG A 45 -8.48 15.20 -5.00
N ALA A 46 -8.85 14.46 -6.03
CA ALA A 46 -10.20 13.94 -6.20
C ALA A 46 -10.55 12.97 -5.05
N LEU A 47 -9.65 12.04 -4.73
CA LEU A 47 -9.88 11.05 -3.68
C LEU A 47 -10.03 11.68 -2.29
N LEU A 48 -9.10 12.57 -1.91
CA LEU A 48 -9.00 13.09 -0.54
C LEU A 48 -9.61 14.50 -0.38
N SER A 49 -10.22 15.02 -1.44
CA SER A 49 -10.77 16.39 -1.50
C SER A 49 -9.74 17.46 -1.14
N LEU A 50 -8.52 17.32 -1.68
CA LEU A 50 -7.41 18.24 -1.39
C LEU A 50 -7.55 19.56 -2.18
N PRO A 51 -7.05 20.69 -1.63
CA PRO A 51 -7.16 22.00 -2.29
C PRO A 51 -6.43 22.04 -3.63
N GLU A 52 -6.87 22.94 -4.52
CA GLU A 52 -6.24 23.12 -5.84
C GLU A 52 -4.80 23.61 -5.78
N ARG A 53 -4.50 24.49 -4.82
CA ARG A 53 -3.15 24.99 -4.56
C ARG A 53 -2.62 24.33 -3.29
N ASP A 54 -2.39 23.03 -3.39
CA ASP A 54 -1.88 22.25 -2.27
C ASP A 54 -0.42 22.57 -1.98
N SER A 55 -0.15 23.07 -0.76
CA SER A 55 1.19 23.45 -0.29
C SER A 55 1.72 22.53 0.81
N PHE A 56 0.96 21.48 1.15
CA PHE A 56 1.37 20.50 2.14
C PHE A 56 2.70 19.85 1.73
N THR A 57 3.63 19.80 2.68
CA THR A 57 4.94 19.15 2.48
C THR A 57 4.89 17.77 3.09
N TYR A 58 5.17 16.77 2.28
CA TYR A 58 5.21 15.36 2.63
C TYR A 58 6.63 15.01 3.05
N HIS A 59 6.78 14.40 4.22
CA HIS A 59 8.06 14.10 4.83
C HIS A 59 8.26 12.58 4.94
N ALA A 60 9.35 12.07 4.36
CA ALA A 60 9.88 10.74 4.66
C ALA A 60 11.42 10.85 4.72
N MET A 61 12.15 10.11 3.88
CA MET A 61 13.59 10.31 3.69
C MET A 61 13.92 11.66 3.03
N THR A 62 13.00 12.17 2.20
CA THR A 62 13.07 13.49 1.57
C THR A 62 11.75 14.23 1.82
N SER A 63 11.77 15.55 1.61
CA SER A 63 10.58 16.40 1.71
C SER A 63 10.14 16.81 0.32
N VAL A 64 8.86 16.59 -0.01
CA VAL A 64 8.31 16.85 -1.35
C VAL A 64 6.91 17.45 -1.26
N LYS A 65 6.48 18.16 -2.30
CA LYS A 65 5.08 18.57 -2.50
C LYS A 65 4.43 17.76 -3.62
N LEU A 66 3.11 17.62 -3.56
CA LEU A 66 2.36 16.81 -4.53
C LEU A 66 2.60 17.26 -5.99
N ALA A 67 2.67 18.58 -6.24
CA ALA A 67 2.95 19.13 -7.57
C ALA A 67 4.38 18.83 -8.05
N GLU A 68 5.36 18.84 -7.15
CA GLU A 68 6.76 18.50 -7.47
C GLU A 68 6.87 17.02 -7.84
N VAL A 69 6.17 16.14 -7.10
CA VAL A 69 6.12 14.71 -7.42
C VAL A 69 5.43 14.46 -8.76
N GLN A 70 4.34 15.17 -9.07
CA GLN A 70 3.69 15.07 -10.39
C GLN A 70 4.64 15.48 -11.53
N HIS A 71 5.45 16.52 -11.31
CA HIS A 71 6.48 16.89 -12.29
C HIS A 71 7.48 15.74 -12.50
N VAL A 72 7.99 15.13 -11.42
CA VAL A 72 8.90 13.98 -11.49
C VAL A 72 8.25 12.78 -12.20
N VAL A 73 6.98 12.48 -11.93
CA VAL A 73 6.22 11.44 -12.65
C VAL A 73 6.21 11.73 -14.15
N GLY A 74 6.04 12.99 -14.55
CA GLY A 74 6.08 13.40 -15.96
C GLY A 74 7.45 13.27 -16.63
N LEU A 75 8.54 13.14 -15.86
CA LEU A 75 9.89 12.89 -16.39
C LEU A 75 10.11 11.41 -16.75
N GLY A 76 9.33 10.49 -16.19
CA GLY A 76 9.52 9.04 -16.37
C GLY A 76 10.89 8.57 -15.93
N GLY A 77 11.45 7.58 -16.62
CA GLY A 77 12.72 6.92 -16.24
C GLY A 77 14.00 7.72 -16.47
N VAL A 78 13.93 8.96 -16.95
CA VAL A 78 15.13 9.79 -17.21
C VAL A 78 15.99 9.97 -15.96
N ASN A 79 17.30 10.14 -16.15
CA ASN A 79 18.27 10.25 -15.05
C ASN A 79 18.23 9.09 -14.04
N GLY A 80 17.75 7.91 -14.46
CA GLY A 80 17.70 6.72 -13.63
C GLY A 80 16.59 6.74 -12.58
N LEU A 81 15.56 7.58 -12.72
CA LEU A 81 14.43 7.64 -11.78
C LEU A 81 13.67 6.30 -11.68
N HIS A 82 13.75 5.44 -12.70
CA HIS A 82 13.18 4.09 -12.72
C HIS A 82 14.25 2.98 -12.72
N ALA A 83 15.52 3.29 -12.43
CA ALA A 83 16.61 2.32 -12.45
C ALA A 83 16.59 1.41 -11.20
N TRP A 84 15.51 0.64 -11.05
CA TRP A 84 15.20 -0.19 -9.89
C TRP A 84 15.98 -1.49 -9.83
N TYR A 85 16.50 -1.96 -10.96
CA TYR A 85 17.13 -3.26 -11.06
C TYR A 85 18.57 -3.09 -11.50
N ARG A 86 19.50 -3.66 -10.73
CA ARG A 86 20.93 -3.63 -11.05
C ARG A 86 21.53 -5.03 -11.08
N ASP A 87 22.45 -5.24 -12.00
CA ASP A 87 23.30 -6.43 -12.02
C ASP A 87 24.30 -6.40 -10.85
N GLU A 88 25.04 -7.49 -10.66
CA GLU A 88 26.02 -7.61 -9.56
C GLU A 88 27.16 -6.60 -9.65
N ASP A 89 27.49 -6.16 -10.86
CA ASP A 89 28.49 -5.10 -11.12
C ASP A 89 27.95 -3.68 -10.91
N GLY A 90 26.65 -3.55 -10.58
CA GLY A 90 25.96 -2.28 -10.36
C GLY A 90 25.36 -1.65 -11.62
N THR A 91 25.54 -2.27 -12.79
CA THR A 91 24.96 -1.79 -14.06
C THR A 91 23.43 -1.83 -14.00
N ALA A 92 22.77 -0.78 -14.50
CA ALA A 92 21.31 -0.72 -14.54
C ALA A 92 20.78 -1.70 -15.57
N ARG A 93 19.73 -2.45 -15.19
CA ARG A 93 19.03 -3.39 -16.06
C ARG A 93 17.82 -2.73 -16.68
N GLU A 94 17.45 -3.21 -17.86
CA GLU A 94 16.19 -2.81 -18.49
C GLU A 94 14.98 -3.16 -17.60
N PRO A 95 13.97 -2.29 -17.57
CA PRO A 95 12.76 -2.55 -16.80
C PRO A 95 12.01 -3.81 -17.31
N PRO A 96 11.24 -4.46 -16.43
CA PRO A 96 10.39 -5.58 -16.82
C PRO A 96 9.28 -5.11 -17.78
N PRO A 97 8.90 -5.94 -18.77
CA PRO A 97 7.83 -5.56 -19.69
C PRO A 97 6.48 -5.48 -18.96
N LEU A 98 5.56 -4.63 -19.44
CA LEU A 98 4.26 -4.40 -18.81
C LEU A 98 3.47 -5.69 -18.44
N PRO A 99 3.43 -6.75 -19.27
CA PRO A 99 2.75 -8.00 -18.89
C PRO A 99 3.31 -8.66 -17.62
N ASP A 100 4.61 -8.49 -17.34
CA ASP A 100 5.22 -9.00 -16.11
C ASP A 100 4.83 -8.15 -14.90
N ILE A 101 4.71 -6.84 -15.07
CA ILE A 101 4.20 -5.93 -14.03
C ILE A 101 2.74 -6.23 -13.71
N GLU A 102 1.89 -6.42 -14.72
CA GLU A 102 0.48 -6.80 -14.52
C GLU A 102 0.37 -8.15 -13.81
N ALA A 103 1.22 -9.12 -14.18
CA ALA A 103 1.24 -10.41 -13.52
C ALA A 103 1.65 -10.28 -12.04
N TYR A 104 2.59 -9.39 -11.72
CA TYR A 104 2.97 -9.08 -10.33
C TYR A 104 1.82 -8.43 -9.55
N ILE A 105 1.17 -7.40 -10.10
CA ILE A 105 0.01 -6.74 -9.48
C ILE A 105 -1.11 -7.76 -9.24
N SER A 106 -1.34 -8.67 -10.19
CA SER A 106 -2.37 -9.70 -10.11
C SER A 106 -2.16 -10.69 -8.98
N ILE A 107 -0.98 -10.81 -8.37
CA ILE A 107 -0.79 -11.67 -7.19
C ILE A 107 -1.65 -11.18 -6.02
N PHE A 108 -1.80 -9.86 -5.89
CA PHE A 108 -2.38 -9.21 -4.72
C PHE A 108 -3.83 -8.75 -4.96
N SER A 109 -4.34 -8.94 -6.17
CA SER A 109 -5.71 -8.57 -6.53
C SER A 109 -6.74 -9.45 -5.81
N PRO A 110 -7.88 -8.91 -5.35
CA PRO A 110 -8.98 -9.71 -4.84
C PRO A 110 -9.57 -10.66 -5.90
N SER A 111 -9.46 -10.33 -7.19
CA SER A 111 -10.04 -11.12 -8.29
C SER A 111 -9.27 -12.40 -8.63
N THR A 112 -8.15 -12.64 -7.95
CA THR A 112 -7.20 -13.73 -8.21
C THR A 112 -6.97 -14.56 -6.95
N ALA A 113 -6.65 -15.84 -7.13
CA ALA A 113 -6.27 -16.70 -6.01
C ALA A 113 -4.76 -16.61 -5.87
N THR A 114 -4.25 -16.03 -4.78
CA THR A 114 -2.82 -15.68 -4.63
C THR A 114 -1.90 -16.87 -4.88
N ALA A 115 -2.18 -18.03 -4.29
CA ALA A 115 -1.33 -19.21 -4.46
C ALA A 115 -1.20 -19.63 -5.95
N SER A 116 -2.32 -19.62 -6.69
CA SER A 116 -2.31 -19.90 -8.13
C SER A 116 -1.62 -18.79 -8.92
N ALA A 117 -1.85 -17.52 -8.56
CA ALA A 117 -1.25 -16.38 -9.22
C ALA A 117 0.28 -16.35 -9.05
N LEU A 118 0.78 -16.62 -7.85
CA LEU A 118 2.22 -16.77 -7.55
C LEU A 118 2.86 -17.90 -8.34
N LYS A 119 2.22 -19.07 -8.37
CA LYS A 119 2.70 -20.21 -9.17
C LYS A 119 2.78 -19.83 -10.66
N ASN A 120 1.73 -19.21 -11.20
CA ASN A 120 1.71 -18.75 -12.59
C ASN A 120 2.69 -17.61 -12.86
N PHE A 121 2.98 -16.79 -11.85
CA PHE A 121 3.99 -15.74 -11.92
C PHE A 121 5.36 -16.34 -12.16
N GLU A 122 5.70 -17.42 -11.45
CA GLU A 122 6.95 -18.17 -11.64
C GLU A 122 6.99 -18.96 -12.95
N THR A 123 5.99 -19.81 -13.23
CA THR A 123 6.06 -20.79 -14.34
C THR A 123 6.09 -20.15 -15.72
N ASN A 124 5.55 -18.92 -15.85
CA ASN A 124 5.55 -18.18 -17.12
C ASN A 124 6.72 -17.19 -17.23
N ALA A 125 7.61 -17.12 -16.24
CA ALA A 125 8.77 -16.25 -16.28
C ALA A 125 9.83 -16.80 -17.25
N LYS A 126 10.41 -15.92 -18.07
CA LYS A 126 11.63 -16.28 -18.81
C LYS A 126 12.76 -16.54 -17.81
N LYS A 127 13.56 -17.58 -18.06
CA LYS A 127 14.78 -17.83 -17.27
C LYS A 127 15.63 -16.56 -17.28
N THR A 128 16.09 -16.14 -16.09
CA THR A 128 16.87 -14.90 -15.84
C THR A 128 16.14 -13.56 -16.00
N SER A 129 14.81 -13.52 -16.14
CA SER A 129 14.08 -12.25 -16.10
C SER A 129 13.91 -11.74 -14.67
N ILE A 130 13.67 -10.43 -14.52
CA ILE A 130 13.30 -9.79 -13.25
C ILE A 130 12.10 -10.49 -12.62
N ARG A 131 11.08 -10.84 -13.42
CA ARG A 131 9.94 -11.62 -12.97
C ARG A 131 10.33 -12.97 -12.35
N SER A 132 11.29 -13.69 -12.92
CA SER A 132 11.76 -14.96 -12.36
C SER A 132 12.45 -14.76 -11.00
N GLU A 133 13.23 -13.69 -10.85
CA GLU A 133 13.88 -13.35 -9.58
C GLU A 133 12.86 -12.93 -8.51
N ALA A 134 11.91 -12.07 -8.88
CA ALA A 134 10.84 -11.65 -7.98
C ALA A 134 9.94 -12.83 -7.56
N ALA A 135 9.59 -13.72 -8.50
CA ALA A 135 8.81 -14.91 -8.20
C ALA A 135 9.51 -15.81 -7.16
N ARG A 136 10.81 -16.04 -7.35
CA ARG A 136 11.63 -16.81 -6.40
C ARG A 136 11.69 -16.15 -5.02
N HIS A 137 11.91 -14.84 -4.99
CA HIS A 137 11.93 -14.07 -3.74
C HIS A 137 10.59 -14.21 -3.00
N LEU A 138 9.46 -14.00 -3.68
CA LEU A 138 8.14 -14.13 -3.08
C LEU A 138 7.84 -15.55 -2.60
N ALA A 139 8.23 -16.57 -3.37
CA ALA A 139 8.05 -17.97 -2.99
C ALA A 139 8.87 -18.35 -1.75
N GLU A 140 10.10 -17.82 -1.63
CA GLU A 140 10.96 -18.04 -0.46
C GLU A 140 10.40 -17.37 0.80
N LYS A 141 9.85 -16.15 0.68
CA LYS A 141 9.33 -15.39 1.83
C LYS A 141 7.90 -15.78 2.22
N ARG A 142 7.13 -16.37 1.31
CA ARG A 142 5.75 -16.79 1.61
C ARG A 142 5.72 -18.14 2.32
N TYR A 143 5.72 -18.10 3.65
CA TYR A 143 5.48 -19.27 4.47
C TYR A 143 4.01 -19.38 4.91
N VAL A 144 3.38 -20.53 4.64
CA VAL A 144 2.08 -20.91 5.21
C VAL A 144 2.27 -22.26 5.89
N HIS A 145 2.01 -22.33 7.20
CA HIS A 145 2.16 -23.57 7.95
C HIS A 145 1.24 -24.65 7.36
N PRO A 146 1.71 -25.88 7.10
CA PRO A 146 0.91 -26.92 6.42
C PRO A 146 -0.44 -27.21 7.10
N ALA A 147 -0.48 -27.16 8.44
CA ALA A 147 -1.72 -27.36 9.20
C ALA A 147 -2.79 -26.26 8.98
N LEU A 148 -2.38 -25.09 8.48
CA LEU A 148 -3.27 -23.95 8.20
C LEU A 148 -3.52 -23.76 6.70
N ALA A 149 -2.91 -24.57 5.84
CA ALA A 149 -2.94 -24.36 4.39
C ALA A 149 -4.35 -24.36 3.80
N SER A 150 -5.23 -25.27 4.25
CA SER A 150 -6.63 -25.32 3.83
C SER A 150 -7.41 -24.10 4.32
N GLN A 151 -7.24 -23.73 5.59
CA GLN A 151 -7.92 -22.58 6.20
C GLN A 151 -7.51 -21.25 5.56
N LEU A 152 -6.22 -21.10 5.21
CA LEU A 152 -5.66 -19.86 4.66
C LEU A 152 -5.63 -19.83 3.13
N THR A 153 -6.36 -20.74 2.48
CA THR A 153 -6.63 -20.65 1.04
C THR A 153 -7.78 -19.68 0.82
N ILE A 154 -7.45 -18.40 0.61
CA ILE A 154 -8.44 -17.33 0.44
C ILE A 154 -9.08 -17.42 -0.95
N PRO A 155 -10.42 -17.49 -1.06
CA PRO A 155 -11.11 -17.49 -2.35
C PRO A 155 -11.04 -16.12 -3.02
N LYS A 156 -11.19 -16.13 -4.35
CA LYS A 156 -11.31 -14.90 -5.16
C LYS A 156 -12.57 -14.12 -4.74
N ALA A 157 -12.47 -12.82 -4.64
CA ALA A 157 -13.57 -11.90 -4.37
C ALA A 157 -13.73 -10.90 -5.51
N LYS A 158 -14.89 -10.91 -6.17
CA LYS A 158 -15.25 -9.84 -7.12
C LYS A 158 -15.66 -8.55 -6.39
N GLN A 159 -16.21 -8.71 -5.19
CA GLN A 159 -16.67 -7.64 -4.33
C GLN A 159 -16.13 -7.90 -2.92
N PRO A 160 -14.91 -7.44 -2.61
CA PRO A 160 -14.37 -7.55 -1.25
C PRO A 160 -15.23 -6.72 -0.27
N PRO A 161 -15.16 -6.99 1.05
CA PRO A 161 -15.92 -6.25 2.07
C PRO A 161 -15.73 -4.73 2.06
N SER A 162 -14.61 -4.25 1.52
CA SER A 162 -14.28 -2.83 1.41
C SER A 162 -13.54 -2.54 0.12
N GLN A 163 -13.76 -1.35 -0.43
CA GLN A 163 -12.87 -0.79 -1.44
C GLN A 163 -11.51 -0.46 -0.80
N ASN A 164 -10.46 -0.44 -1.62
CA ASN A 164 -9.09 -0.18 -1.21
C ASN A 164 -8.39 0.73 -2.23
N PRO A 165 -8.60 2.06 -2.16
CA PRO A 165 -7.95 3.00 -3.05
C PRO A 165 -6.42 2.93 -2.96
N TYR A 166 -5.82 2.53 -1.84
CA TYR A 166 -4.37 2.38 -1.79
C TYR A 166 -3.88 1.29 -2.75
N PHE A 167 -4.64 0.20 -2.91
CA PHE A 167 -4.33 -0.82 -3.92
C PHE A 167 -4.30 -0.25 -5.34
N ASP A 168 -5.24 0.63 -5.68
CA ASP A 168 -5.31 1.28 -6.99
C ASP A 168 -4.08 2.19 -7.23
N PHE A 169 -3.72 3.02 -6.24
CA PHE A 169 -2.54 3.90 -6.29
C PHE A 169 -1.23 3.10 -6.33
N TRP A 170 -1.12 2.04 -5.55
CA TRP A 170 0.02 1.13 -5.56
C TRP A 170 0.18 0.42 -6.91
N ALA A 171 -0.91 -0.13 -7.45
CA ALA A 171 -0.91 -0.79 -8.75
C ALA A 171 -0.54 0.19 -9.87
N TRP A 172 -1.06 1.42 -9.82
CA TRP A 172 -0.62 2.50 -10.71
C TRP A 172 0.88 2.76 -10.59
N SER A 173 1.42 2.87 -9.37
CA SER A 173 2.86 3.13 -9.19
C SER A 173 3.72 1.99 -9.74
N CYS A 174 3.26 0.73 -9.64
CA CYS A 174 3.97 -0.39 -10.26
C CYS A 174 4.05 -0.24 -11.78
N ARG A 175 2.96 0.15 -12.44
CA ARG A 175 2.92 0.39 -13.89
C ARG A 175 3.75 1.61 -14.29
N ASN A 176 3.50 2.73 -13.64
CA ASN A 176 4.08 4.02 -13.99
C ASN A 176 5.60 4.05 -13.76
N LEU A 177 6.05 3.42 -12.67
CA LEU A 177 7.47 3.36 -12.30
C LEU A 177 8.16 2.08 -12.79
N GLU A 178 7.48 1.23 -13.57
CA GLU A 178 8.07 0.01 -14.14
C GLU A 178 8.59 -1.00 -13.09
N TRP A 179 7.85 -1.15 -11.99
CA TRP A 179 8.21 -2.01 -10.86
C TRP A 179 7.50 -3.38 -10.91
N CYS A 180 8.27 -4.46 -10.83
CA CYS A 180 7.83 -5.86 -10.80
C CYS A 180 8.34 -6.59 -9.53
N GLY A 181 8.22 -5.92 -8.38
CA GLY A 181 8.42 -6.54 -7.08
C GLY A 181 9.86 -6.62 -6.57
N PRO A 182 10.01 -7.02 -5.29
CA PRO A 182 11.31 -7.17 -4.64
C PRO A 182 12.06 -8.38 -5.18
N CYS A 183 13.36 -8.22 -5.39
CA CYS A 183 14.28 -9.28 -5.76
C CYS A 183 15.74 -8.87 -5.45
N ALA A 184 16.68 -9.79 -5.61
CA ALA A 184 18.10 -9.50 -5.39
C ALA A 184 18.62 -8.30 -6.21
N SER A 185 18.09 -8.10 -7.42
CA SER A 185 18.46 -6.97 -8.27
C SER A 185 17.93 -5.63 -7.80
N SER A 186 16.77 -5.60 -7.15
CA SER A 186 16.22 -4.36 -6.58
C SER A 186 16.72 -4.03 -5.18
N GLU A 187 17.15 -5.03 -4.42
CA GLU A 187 17.81 -4.83 -3.12
C GLU A 187 19.14 -4.04 -3.24
N ARG A 188 19.75 -4.00 -4.44
CA ARG A 188 20.98 -3.22 -4.72
C ARG A 188 20.72 -1.72 -4.89
N VAL A 189 19.47 -1.27 -4.92
CA VAL A 189 19.10 0.14 -5.10
C VAL A 189 18.74 0.74 -3.75
N ALA A 190 19.56 1.68 -3.28
CA ALA A 190 19.40 2.33 -1.96
C ALA A 190 18.51 3.60 -1.99
N THR A 191 17.79 3.83 -3.08
CA THR A 191 16.96 5.03 -3.28
C THR A 191 15.49 4.66 -3.44
N SER A 192 14.60 5.56 -3.05
CA SER A 192 13.15 5.41 -3.26
C SER A 192 12.63 6.50 -4.20
N HIS A 193 11.52 6.22 -4.88
CA HIS A 193 10.86 7.22 -5.72
C HIS A 193 10.19 8.32 -4.88
N HIS A 194 10.08 9.52 -5.44
CA HIS A 194 9.41 10.68 -4.81
C HIS A 194 7.90 10.48 -4.57
N VAL A 195 7.31 9.42 -5.10
CA VAL A 195 5.92 9.01 -4.83
C VAL A 195 5.78 8.42 -3.42
N LEU A 196 6.84 7.84 -2.85
CA LEU A 196 6.78 7.16 -1.55
C LEU A 196 6.26 8.07 -0.42
N PRO A 197 6.77 9.30 -0.19
CA PRO A 197 6.22 10.20 0.83
C PRO A 197 4.72 10.49 0.63
N ILE A 198 4.26 10.63 -0.62
CA ILE A 198 2.83 10.87 -0.90
C ILE A 198 1.99 9.70 -0.39
N PHE A 199 2.36 8.48 -0.77
CA PHE A 199 1.60 7.29 -0.41
C PHE A 199 1.67 7.00 1.09
N MET A 200 2.84 7.18 1.71
CA MET A 200 3.00 7.05 3.16
C MET A 200 2.05 7.98 3.91
N HIS A 201 1.98 9.25 3.54
CA HIS A 201 1.07 10.20 4.19
C HIS A 201 -0.40 9.96 3.91
N HIS A 202 -0.75 9.42 2.73
CA HIS A 202 -2.13 9.12 2.36
C HIS A 202 -2.63 7.83 2.99
N PHE A 203 -1.82 6.78 3.05
CA PHE A 203 -2.28 5.42 3.34
C PHE A 203 -1.35 4.58 4.24
N GLY A 204 -0.18 5.08 4.62
CA GLY A 204 0.82 4.33 5.40
C GLY A 204 1.85 3.62 4.51
N CYS A 205 2.72 2.81 5.12
CA CYS A 205 3.92 2.29 4.46
C CYS A 205 3.70 1.05 3.57
N ALA A 206 2.68 0.25 3.86
CA ALA A 206 2.44 -1.03 3.20
C ALA A 206 0.99 -1.11 2.72
N THR A 207 0.79 -1.51 1.47
CA THR A 207 -0.55 -1.67 0.90
C THR A 207 -1.19 -2.99 1.38
N PRO A 208 -2.32 -2.95 2.10
CA PRO A 208 -3.06 -4.16 2.46
C PRO A 208 -3.64 -4.83 1.21
N SER A 209 -3.47 -6.14 1.06
CA SER A 209 -4.18 -6.93 0.04
C SER A 209 -5.44 -7.58 0.62
N HIS A 210 -6.38 -8.00 -0.24
CA HIS A 210 -7.55 -8.76 0.21
C HIS A 210 -7.16 -10.05 0.94
N GLU A 211 -6.17 -10.78 0.41
CA GLU A 211 -5.68 -12.00 1.05
C GLU A 211 -5.13 -11.69 2.44
N SER A 212 -4.30 -10.65 2.59
CA SER A 212 -3.72 -10.27 3.89
C SER A 212 -4.79 -9.95 4.92
N LEU A 213 -5.81 -9.16 4.54
CA LEU A 213 -6.92 -8.80 5.42
C LEU A 213 -7.76 -10.03 5.82
N GLN A 214 -8.03 -10.95 4.89
CA GLN A 214 -8.76 -12.19 5.18
C GLN A 214 -7.95 -13.16 6.05
N VAL A 215 -6.65 -13.31 5.79
CA VAL A 215 -5.76 -14.14 6.61
C VAL A 215 -5.78 -13.65 8.05
N LEU A 216 -5.64 -12.33 8.27
CA LEU A 216 -5.72 -11.75 9.61
C LEU A 216 -7.10 -11.96 10.24
N ARG A 217 -8.20 -11.80 9.48
CA ARG A 217 -9.56 -12.10 9.95
C ARG A 217 -9.70 -13.55 10.44
N LEU A 218 -9.24 -14.51 9.64
CA LEU A 218 -9.36 -15.94 9.94
C LEU A 218 -8.48 -16.34 11.12
N LEU A 219 -7.25 -15.82 11.18
CA LEU A 219 -6.33 -16.10 12.29
C LEU A 219 -6.75 -15.41 13.59
N ALA A 220 -7.34 -14.22 13.51
CA ALA A 220 -7.87 -13.54 14.69
C ALA A 220 -8.95 -14.38 15.38
N ASP A 221 -9.76 -15.11 14.61
CA ASP A 221 -10.80 -16.03 15.12
C ASP A 221 -11.69 -15.35 16.18
N GLY A 222 -12.16 -14.14 15.85
CA GLY A 222 -12.99 -13.31 16.73
C GLY A 222 -12.24 -12.57 17.85
N ARG A 223 -10.94 -12.84 18.05
CA ARG A 223 -10.12 -12.09 19.01
C ARG A 223 -9.84 -10.68 18.50
N ALA A 224 -9.67 -9.76 19.43
CA ALA A 224 -9.20 -8.42 19.08
C ALA A 224 -7.74 -8.44 18.59
N VAL A 225 -7.42 -7.55 17.67
CA VAL A 225 -6.10 -7.40 17.07
C VAL A 225 -5.46 -6.08 17.53
N ALA A 226 -4.20 -6.13 17.93
CA ALA A 226 -3.40 -4.92 18.13
C ALA A 226 -2.68 -4.58 16.81
N ASP A 227 -3.00 -3.43 16.22
CA ASP A 227 -2.27 -2.89 15.07
C ASP A 227 -1.13 -2.02 15.59
N MET A 228 0.02 -2.68 15.82
CA MET A 228 1.19 -2.06 16.43
C MET A 228 2.04 -1.34 15.39
N GLY A 229 2.35 -0.07 15.62
CA GLY A 229 2.94 0.78 14.59
C GLY A 229 1.92 1.14 13.51
N SER A 230 0.67 1.36 13.91
CA SER A 230 -0.46 1.61 13.00
C SER A 230 -0.30 2.84 12.10
N GLY A 231 0.65 3.74 12.40
CA GLY A 231 0.90 4.96 11.65
C GLY A 231 -0.36 5.81 11.56
N ASN A 232 -0.84 6.02 10.32
CA ASN A 232 -2.07 6.76 10.08
C ASN A 232 -3.37 5.94 10.22
N GLY A 233 -3.27 4.65 10.56
CA GLY A 233 -4.40 3.76 10.82
C GLY A 233 -5.13 3.22 9.60
N TYR A 234 -4.54 3.28 8.39
CA TYR A 234 -5.20 2.75 7.20
C TYR A 234 -5.48 1.23 7.28
N TRP A 235 -4.51 0.46 7.80
CA TRP A 235 -4.68 -0.98 8.06
C TRP A 235 -5.77 -1.24 9.10
N THR A 236 -5.72 -0.55 10.23
CA THR A 236 -6.80 -0.59 11.24
C THR A 236 -8.17 -0.33 10.62
N PHE A 237 -8.30 0.74 9.83
CA PHE A 237 -9.56 1.09 9.16
C PHE A 237 -10.06 -0.05 8.26
N LEU A 238 -9.23 -0.60 7.37
CA LEU A 238 -9.66 -1.70 6.50
C LEU A 238 -9.91 -3.01 7.25
N LEU A 239 -9.13 -3.35 8.28
CA LEU A 239 -9.39 -4.53 9.12
C LEU A 239 -10.74 -4.43 9.83
N ARG A 240 -11.11 -3.23 10.33
CA ARG A 240 -12.45 -2.99 10.91
C ARG A 240 -13.56 -3.19 9.88
N ARG A 241 -13.37 -2.73 8.64
CA ARG A 241 -14.30 -2.99 7.52
C ARG A 241 -14.41 -4.48 7.16
N TYR A 242 -13.41 -5.30 7.50
CA TYR A 242 -13.47 -6.78 7.38
C TYR A 242 -14.13 -7.46 8.58
N GLY A 243 -14.63 -6.69 9.55
CA GLY A 243 -15.36 -7.17 10.72
C GLY A 243 -14.46 -7.50 11.92
N LEU A 244 -13.19 -7.08 11.92
CA LEU A 244 -12.33 -7.28 13.08
C LEU A 244 -12.51 -6.16 14.12
N THR A 245 -12.33 -6.52 15.40
CA THR A 245 -12.05 -5.54 16.46
C THR A 245 -10.55 -5.27 16.47
N VAL A 246 -10.15 -4.03 16.23
CA VAL A 246 -8.74 -3.65 16.09
C VAL A 246 -8.42 -2.44 16.95
N TYR A 247 -7.31 -2.50 17.68
CA TYR A 247 -6.77 -1.42 18.50
C TYR A 247 -5.50 -0.85 17.85
N PRO A 248 -5.57 0.35 17.25
CA PRO A 248 -4.40 1.03 16.70
C PRO A 248 -3.48 1.54 17.82
N VAL A 249 -2.21 1.19 17.77
CA VAL A 249 -1.16 1.66 18.70
C VAL A 249 -0.02 2.24 17.88
N ASP A 250 0.39 3.46 18.19
CA ASP A 250 1.52 4.13 17.53
C ASP A 250 2.12 5.20 18.44
N ASN A 251 3.42 5.45 18.35
CA ASN A 251 4.05 6.51 19.14
C ASN A 251 3.89 7.91 18.52
N MET A 252 3.33 7.99 17.31
CA MET A 252 3.08 9.21 16.52
C MET A 252 4.32 10.08 16.35
N GLN A 253 5.50 9.46 16.23
CA GLN A 253 6.73 10.18 15.88
C GLN A 253 6.70 10.74 14.46
N SER A 254 5.97 10.07 13.56
CA SER A 254 5.73 10.55 12.19
C SER A 254 4.48 11.41 12.14
N GLU A 255 4.55 12.51 11.39
CA GLU A 255 3.37 13.31 11.06
C GLU A 255 2.71 12.79 9.79
N TRP A 256 1.39 12.58 9.83
CA TRP A 256 0.61 12.07 8.71
C TRP A 256 -0.33 13.14 8.17
N ARG A 257 -0.45 13.22 6.83
CA ARG A 257 -1.43 14.12 6.20
C ARG A 257 -2.84 13.63 6.47
N VAL A 258 -3.06 12.33 6.27
CA VAL A 258 -4.33 11.65 6.48
C VAL A 258 -4.20 10.82 7.74
N ASN A 259 -5.23 10.77 8.59
CA ASN A 259 -5.41 9.81 9.67
C ASN A 259 -6.79 9.18 9.46
N TRP A 260 -6.81 7.87 9.23
CA TRP A 260 -8.01 7.11 8.86
C TRP A 260 -8.84 6.65 10.06
N VAL A 261 -8.25 6.71 11.25
CA VAL A 261 -8.90 6.43 12.52
C VAL A 261 -8.56 7.55 13.50
N ASP A 262 -9.38 7.70 14.52
CA ASP A 262 -9.24 8.75 15.53
C ASP A 262 -8.86 8.27 16.92
N ASP A 263 -8.88 6.95 17.11
CA ASP A 263 -8.73 6.28 18.40
C ASP A 263 -7.35 5.64 18.59
N THR A 264 -6.33 6.07 17.81
CA THR A 264 -4.96 5.59 17.99
C THR A 264 -4.46 5.85 19.41
N VAL A 265 -4.07 4.76 20.09
CA VAL A 265 -3.44 4.81 21.40
C VAL A 265 -2.01 5.30 21.20
N ILE A 266 -1.78 6.57 21.55
CA ILE A 266 -0.46 7.20 21.47
C ILE A 266 0.46 6.63 22.55
N MET A 267 1.27 5.64 22.19
CA MET A 267 2.16 4.91 23.10
C MET A 267 3.15 4.06 22.29
N ASP A 268 4.33 3.76 22.85
CA ASP A 268 5.18 2.71 22.29
C ASP A 268 4.62 1.30 22.63
N GLY A 269 5.02 0.31 21.85
CA GLY A 269 4.50 -1.05 22.01
C GLY A 269 4.88 -1.74 23.32
N VAL A 270 6.05 -1.42 23.88
CA VAL A 270 6.50 -2.01 25.15
C VAL A 270 5.66 -1.47 26.31
N GLN A 271 5.40 -0.17 26.32
CA GLN A 271 4.52 0.48 27.28
C GLN A 271 3.08 -0.05 27.14
N TRP A 272 2.58 -0.23 25.91
CA TRP A 272 1.23 -0.73 25.69
C TRP A 272 1.05 -2.16 26.21
N LEU A 273 2.00 -3.07 25.96
CA LEU A 273 1.93 -4.43 26.49
C LEU A 273 1.95 -4.49 28.03
N ARG A 274 2.57 -3.50 28.68
CA ARG A 274 2.61 -3.41 30.15
C ARG A 274 1.30 -2.92 30.76
N THR A 275 0.39 -2.31 29.98
CA THR A 275 -0.87 -1.85 30.56
C THR A 275 -1.77 -3.02 30.97
N GLY A 276 -1.50 -4.23 30.47
CA GLY A 276 -2.32 -5.42 30.68
C GLY A 276 -3.69 -5.21 30.05
N LEU A 277 -3.96 -5.86 28.92
CA LEU A 277 -5.33 -5.90 28.38
C LEU A 277 -6.31 -6.41 29.45
#